data_AF-A0A833FZB8-F1
#
_entry.id   AF-A0A833FZB8-F1
#
_cell.length_a   1.000
_cell.length_b   1.000
_cell.length_c   1.000
_cell.angle_alpha   90.00
_cell.angle_beta   90.00
_cell.angle_gamma   90.00
#
_symmetry.space_group_name_H-M   'P 1'
#
loop_
_entity.id
_entity.type
_entity.pdbx_description
1 polymer ?
#
loop_
_entity_poly.entity_id
_entity_poly.type
_entity_poly.pdbx_seq_one_letter_code
_entity_poly.pdbx_strand_id
1 'polypeptide(L)'
;MTPYAGGMPEAPSRPVLNLSGERLRQAMASLIKVSEPVGGIERFAAAVKLRGEIIRGRLASAGRVELSDLVEIVRLMPTVRRKIGSLIEAAGWTTVRAAIAELLAGATEPGAANRRISEFDARLAGGRSAPRFVRDLAAEILHGVYPETYPLMTRWVWDAKTNT
;
A
#
# COMPACT_ATOMS: atom_id res chain seq x y z
N MET A 1 29.30 -33.83 -21.38
CA MET A 1 28.87 -33.11 -20.17
C MET A 1 28.86 -31.62 -20.53
N THR A 2 27.71 -31.12 -20.97
CA THR A 2 27.56 -29.74 -21.49
C THR A 2 26.92 -28.91 -20.39
N PRO A 3 27.46 -27.74 -20.00
CA PRO A 3 26.88 -26.97 -18.92
C PRO A 3 25.61 -26.28 -19.39
N TYR A 4 24.54 -26.42 -18.60
CA TYR A 4 23.27 -25.73 -18.79
C TYR A 4 23.51 -24.25 -18.48
N ALA A 5 23.62 -23.42 -19.51
CA ALA A 5 23.54 -21.98 -19.37
C ALA A 5 22.10 -21.64 -19.00
N GLY A 6 21.81 -21.62 -17.70
CA GLY A 6 20.53 -21.14 -17.17
C GLY A 6 20.39 -19.67 -17.51
N GLY A 7 19.68 -19.37 -18.61
CA GLY A 7 19.31 -18.01 -18.97
C GLY A 7 18.56 -17.38 -17.79
N MET A 8 19.08 -16.26 -17.30
CA MET A 8 18.35 -15.47 -16.31
C MET A 8 16.98 -15.13 -16.90
N PRO A 9 15.87 -15.33 -16.16
CA PRO A 9 14.55 -15.00 -16.67
C PRO A 9 14.51 -13.52 -17.07
N GLU A 10 14.14 -13.28 -18.32
CA GLU A 10 13.97 -11.94 -18.86
C GLU A 10 13.00 -11.16 -17.96
N ALA A 11 13.40 -9.96 -17.54
CA ALA A 11 12.58 -9.16 -16.65
C ALA A 11 11.23 -8.88 -17.33
N PRO A 12 10.09 -9.10 -16.66
CA PRO A 12 8.78 -8.92 -17.28
C PRO A 12 8.65 -7.48 -17.80
N SER A 13 8.13 -7.34 -19.02
CA SER A 13 7.87 -6.04 -19.65
C SER A 13 7.01 -5.18 -18.72
N ARG A 14 7.46 -3.95 -18.43
CA ARG A 14 6.71 -3.04 -17.56
C ARG A 14 5.35 -2.70 -18.19
N PRO A 15 4.28 -2.58 -17.39
CA PRO A 15 2.97 -2.20 -17.91
C PRO A 15 3.05 -0.83 -18.58
N VAL A 16 2.58 -0.75 -19.83
CA VAL A 16 2.44 0.50 -20.59
C VAL A 16 1.05 1.07 -20.32
N LEU A 17 0.99 2.23 -19.66
CA LEU A 17 -0.26 2.93 -19.39
C LEU A 17 -0.61 3.83 -20.58
N ASN A 18 -1.57 3.41 -21.40
CA ASN A 18 -2.14 4.24 -22.45
C ASN A 18 -3.15 5.24 -21.84
N LEU A 19 -2.65 6.30 -21.22
CA LEU A 19 -3.48 7.33 -20.59
C LEU A 19 -4.06 8.29 -21.65
N SER A 20 -5.39 8.41 -21.71
CA SER A 20 -6.06 9.40 -22.53
C SER A 20 -6.16 10.73 -21.78
N GLY A 21 -5.45 11.76 -22.26
CA GLY A 21 -5.52 13.10 -21.66
C GLY A 21 -6.92 13.71 -21.70
N GLU A 22 -7.73 13.40 -22.71
CA GLU A 22 -9.12 13.83 -22.79
C GLU A 22 -9.96 13.21 -21.66
N ARG A 23 -9.90 11.89 -21.49
CA ARG A 23 -10.63 11.18 -20.43
C ARG A 23 -10.21 11.66 -19.03
N LEU A 24 -8.92 11.90 -18.82
CA LEU A 24 -8.41 12.44 -17.56
C LEU A 24 -8.96 13.84 -17.27
N ARG A 25 -9.00 14.73 -18.27
CA ARG A 25 -9.59 16.07 -18.14
C ARG A 25 -11.08 16.02 -17.82
N GLN A 26 -11.84 15.17 -18.51
CA GLN A 26 -13.26 14.98 -18.25
C GLN A 26 -13.52 14.44 -16.84
N ALA A 27 -12.75 13.43 -16.41
CA ALA A 27 -12.86 12.88 -15.05
C ALA A 27 -12.53 13.93 -13.99
N MET A 28 -11.47 14.72 -14.19
CA MET A 28 -11.09 15.80 -13.26
C MET A 28 -12.17 16.88 -13.18
N ALA A 29 -12.68 17.35 -14.31
CA ALA A 29 -13.76 18.35 -14.33
C ALA A 29 -15.02 17.84 -13.64
N SER A 30 -15.37 16.57 -13.85
CA SER A 30 -16.47 15.92 -13.16
C SER A 30 -16.24 15.87 -11.65
N LEU A 31 -15.03 15.48 -11.21
CA LEU A 31 -14.69 15.41 -9.79
C LEU A 31 -14.77 16.77 -9.10
N ILE A 32 -14.26 17.83 -9.74
CA ILE A 32 -14.38 19.21 -9.24
C ILE A 32 -15.84 19.57 -9.05
N LYS A 33 -16.67 19.40 -10.09
CA LYS A 33 -18.10 19.73 -10.05
C LYS A 33 -18.85 18.99 -8.93
N VAL A 34 -18.62 17.68 -8.77
CA VAL A 34 -19.32 16.90 -7.72
C VAL A 34 -18.82 17.19 -6.32
N SER A 35 -17.61 17.76 -6.18
CA SER A 35 -17.03 18.11 -4.88
C SER A 35 -17.53 19.46 -4.34
N GLU A 36 -18.02 20.36 -5.20
CA GLU A 36 -18.48 21.70 -4.79
C GLU A 36 -19.44 21.69 -3.58
N PRO A 37 -20.51 20.86 -3.56
CA PRO A 37 -21.48 20.90 -2.46
C PRO A 37 -20.92 20.46 -1.10
N VAL A 38 -19.77 19.77 -1.10
CA VAL A 38 -19.13 19.23 0.11
C VAL A 38 -17.85 19.97 0.48
N GLY A 39 -17.62 21.17 -0.09
CA GLY A 39 -16.49 22.04 0.23
C GLY A 39 -15.33 22.00 -0.77
N GLY A 40 -15.59 21.57 -2.01
CA GLY A 40 -14.63 21.63 -3.12
C GLY A 40 -13.58 20.52 -3.13
N ILE A 41 -12.80 20.47 -4.20
CA ILE A 41 -11.75 19.47 -4.41
C ILE A 41 -10.61 19.66 -3.41
N GLU A 42 -10.38 20.90 -2.98
CA GLU A 42 -9.35 21.32 -2.04
C GLU A 42 -9.55 20.64 -0.69
N ARG A 43 -10.81 20.47 -0.25
CA ARG A 43 -11.12 19.74 0.98
C ARG A 43 -10.69 18.28 0.90
N PHE A 44 -10.90 17.63 -0.24
CA PHE A 44 -10.44 16.26 -0.47
C PHE A 44 -8.91 16.18 -0.53
N ALA A 45 -8.26 17.10 -1.23
CA ALA A 45 -6.80 17.18 -1.29
C ALA A 45 -6.19 17.37 0.11
N ALA A 46 -6.77 18.27 0.92
CA ALA A 46 -6.37 18.49 2.31
C ALA A 46 -6.57 17.23 3.17
N ALA A 47 -7.68 16.51 3.00
CA ALA A 47 -7.94 15.28 3.73
C ALA A 47 -6.93 14.16 3.38
N VAL A 48 -6.60 14.01 2.09
CA VAL A 48 -5.58 13.05 1.63
C VAL A 48 -4.21 13.41 2.19
N LYS A 49 -3.84 14.70 2.17
CA LYS A 49 -2.58 15.19 2.75
C LYS A 49 -2.51 14.89 4.24
N LEU A 50 -3.56 15.22 5.00
CA LEU A 50 -3.66 14.96 6.44
C LEU A 50 -3.53 13.46 6.75
N ARG A 51 -4.19 12.59 5.98
CA ARG A 51 -4.05 11.13 6.12
C ARG A 51 -2.59 10.70 5.95
N GLY A 52 -1.90 11.20 4.94
CA GLY A 52 -0.49 10.92 4.70
C GLY A 52 0.41 11.41 5.83
N GLU A 53 0.14 12.61 6.37
CA GLU A 53 0.87 13.17 7.51
C GLU A 53 0.69 12.36 8.79
N ILE A 54 -0.53 11.89 9.08
CA ILE A 54 -0.80 11.00 10.23
C ILE A 54 -0.03 9.69 10.07
N ILE A 55 -0.11 9.04 8.91
CA ILE A 55 0.58 7.76 8.68
C ILE A 55 2.10 7.95 8.79
N ARG A 56 2.67 8.99 8.16
CA ARG A 56 4.09 9.32 8.30
C ARG A 56 4.47 9.61 9.74
N GLY A 57 3.75 10.47 10.44
CA GLY A 57 4.08 10.84 11.82
C GLY A 57 4.10 9.65 12.79
N ARG A 58 3.30 8.62 12.51
CA ARG A 58 3.22 7.39 13.32
C ARG A 58 4.22 6.30 12.91
N LEU A 59 4.72 6.33 11.68
CA LEU A 59 5.59 5.26 11.13
C LEU A 59 7.00 5.71 10.72
N ALA A 60 7.28 7.01 10.62
CA ALA A 60 8.55 7.54 10.12
C ALA A 60 9.74 7.24 11.05
N SER A 61 9.50 6.99 12.33
CA SER A 61 10.50 6.51 13.28
C SER A 61 10.78 5.03 13.03
N ALA A 62 11.59 4.73 12.00
CA ALA A 62 12.02 3.40 11.64
C ALA A 62 12.67 2.70 12.84
N GLY A 63 11.89 1.90 13.58
CA GLY A 63 12.36 1.14 14.74
C GLY A 63 11.39 1.03 15.91
N ARG A 64 10.35 1.87 16.00
CA ARG A 64 9.37 1.82 17.11
C ARG A 64 7.94 2.06 16.60
N VAL A 65 7.41 1.08 15.88
CA VAL A 65 5.97 1.06 15.58
C VAL A 65 5.27 0.57 16.84
N GLU A 66 4.47 1.43 17.48
CA GLU A 66 3.66 1.06 18.63
C GLU A 66 2.31 0.46 18.20
N LEU A 67 1.73 -0.37 19.06
CA LEU A 67 0.44 -1.01 18.75
C LEU A 67 -0.68 0.04 18.64
N SER A 68 -0.66 1.05 19.51
CA SER A 68 -1.60 2.17 19.48
C SER A 68 -1.54 2.93 18.16
N ASP A 69 -0.32 3.17 17.67
CA ASP A 69 -0.07 3.88 16.41
C ASP A 69 -0.61 3.10 15.23
N LEU A 70 -0.35 1.78 15.19
CA LEU A 70 -0.91 0.91 14.17
C LEU A 70 -2.44 0.92 14.19
N VAL A 71 -3.05 0.81 15.37
CA VAL A 71 -4.52 0.82 15.53
C VAL A 71 -5.13 2.17 15.11
N GLU A 72 -4.43 3.28 15.32
CA GLU A 72 -4.86 4.61 14.87
C GLU A 72 -4.85 4.69 13.33
N ILE A 73 -3.74 4.34 12.69
CA ILE A 73 -3.60 4.49 11.24
C ILE A 73 -4.48 3.53 10.45
N VAL A 74 -4.68 2.30 10.91
CA VAL A 74 -5.50 1.32 10.19
C VAL A 74 -6.98 1.69 10.16
N ARG A 75 -7.46 2.56 11.07
CA ARG A 75 -8.82 3.12 10.99
C ARG A 75 -9.04 3.90 9.70
N LEU A 76 -7.96 4.45 9.13
CA LEU A 76 -7.96 5.18 7.86
C LEU A 76 -7.83 4.25 6.63
N MET A 77 -7.80 2.92 6.82
CA MET A 77 -7.61 1.92 5.75
C MET A 77 -8.85 1.02 5.65
N PRO A 78 -9.82 1.30 4.76
CA PRO A 78 -11.11 0.62 4.74
C PRO A 78 -11.07 -0.90 4.64
N THR A 79 -10.13 -1.44 3.85
CA THR A 79 -9.94 -2.88 3.64
C THR A 79 -9.30 -3.58 4.84
N VAL A 80 -8.62 -2.84 5.71
CA VAL A 80 -7.82 -3.37 6.82
C VAL A 80 -8.45 -3.11 8.19
N ARG A 81 -9.13 -1.97 8.38
CA ARG A 81 -9.59 -1.47 9.70
C ARG A 81 -10.37 -2.48 10.55
N ARG A 82 -11.13 -3.37 9.91
CA ARG A 82 -11.95 -4.40 10.59
C ARG A 82 -11.25 -5.76 10.75
N LYS A 83 -10.04 -5.90 10.20
CA LYS A 83 -9.30 -7.17 10.08
C LYS A 83 -7.96 -7.16 10.81
N ILE A 84 -7.50 -5.99 11.24
CA ILE A 84 -6.20 -5.87 11.92
C ILE A 84 -6.14 -6.65 13.23
N GLY A 85 -7.24 -6.71 13.99
CA GLY A 85 -7.31 -7.44 15.25
C GLY A 85 -7.05 -8.93 15.04
N SER A 86 -7.77 -9.57 14.11
CA SER A 86 -7.57 -10.99 13.80
C SER A 86 -6.20 -11.30 13.20
N LEU A 87 -5.60 -10.36 12.48
CA LEU A 87 -4.21 -10.50 12.02
C LEU A 87 -3.23 -10.54 13.20
N ILE A 88 -3.38 -9.61 14.15
CA ILE A 88 -2.52 -9.52 15.33
C ILE A 88 -2.72 -10.74 16.25
N GLU A 89 -3.95 -11.19 16.43
CA GLU A 89 -4.26 -12.42 17.18
C GLU A 89 -3.59 -13.65 16.53
N ALA A 90 -3.64 -13.76 15.21
CA ALA A 90 -3.11 -14.91 14.50
C ALA A 90 -1.57 -14.92 14.36
N ALA A 91 -0.95 -13.77 14.10
CA ALA A 91 0.49 -13.66 13.85
C ALA A 91 1.31 -13.24 15.08
N GLY A 92 0.66 -12.64 16.08
CA GLY A 92 1.29 -11.99 17.22
C GLY A 92 1.79 -10.59 16.91
N TRP A 93 1.64 -9.68 17.88
CA TRP A 93 2.04 -8.27 17.71
C TRP A 93 3.53 -8.11 17.35
N THR A 94 4.42 -8.85 18.01
CA THR A 94 5.87 -8.81 17.74
C THR A 94 6.19 -9.12 16.27
N THR A 95 5.50 -10.11 15.69
CA THR A 95 5.67 -10.49 14.28
C THR A 95 5.19 -9.40 13.34
N VAL A 96 4.01 -8.82 13.62
CA VAL A 96 3.44 -7.71 12.84
C VAL A 96 4.35 -6.48 12.89
N ARG A 97 4.83 -6.12 14.08
CA ARG A 97 5.76 -5.00 14.26
C ARG A 97 7.05 -5.19 13.47
N ALA A 98 7.64 -6.39 13.53
CA ALA A 98 8.85 -6.71 12.79
C ALA A 98 8.61 -6.68 11.27
N ALA A 99 7.48 -7.20 10.79
CA ALA A 99 7.11 -7.15 9.38
C ALA A 99 6.97 -5.71 8.87
N ILE A 100 6.36 -4.81 9.65
CA ILE A 100 6.23 -3.39 9.28
C ILE A 100 7.61 -2.71 9.26
N ALA A 101 8.46 -2.99 10.25
CA ALA A 101 9.82 -2.44 10.29
C ALA A 101 10.65 -2.87 9.08
N GLU A 102 10.59 -4.15 8.71
CA GLU A 102 11.27 -4.70 7.52
C GLU A 102 10.68 -4.15 6.21
N LEU A 103 9.36 -3.98 6.13
CA LEU A 103 8.69 -3.37 4.98
C LEU A 103 9.20 -1.94 4.71
N LEU A 104 9.41 -1.17 5.78
CA LEU A 104 9.91 0.21 5.69
C LEU A 104 11.43 0.27 5.53
N ALA A 105 12.16 -0.76 5.97
CA ALA A 105 13.61 -0.84 5.79
C ALA A 105 13.98 -0.84 4.30
N GLY A 106 14.72 0.19 3.89
CA GLY A 106 15.13 0.39 2.50
C GLY A 106 13.96 0.67 1.55
N ALA A 107 12.79 1.11 2.04
CA ALA A 107 11.64 1.40 1.17
C ALA A 107 11.93 2.44 0.08
N THR A 108 13.01 3.21 0.17
CA THR A 108 13.48 4.11 -0.89
C THR A 108 14.21 3.42 -2.04
N GLU A 109 14.55 2.13 -1.91
CA GLU A 109 15.24 1.36 -2.97
C GLU A 109 14.33 1.17 -4.21
N PRO A 110 14.72 1.68 -5.39
CA PRO A 110 13.93 1.59 -6.61
C PRO A 110 13.61 0.14 -7.02
N GLY A 111 12.41 -0.09 -7.53
CA GLY A 111 12.01 -1.38 -8.14
C GLY A 111 11.78 -2.54 -7.17
N ALA A 112 11.98 -2.35 -5.87
CA ALA A 112 11.84 -3.42 -4.88
C ALA A 112 10.43 -3.55 -4.25
N ALA A 113 9.45 -2.79 -4.75
CA ALA A 113 8.07 -2.77 -4.25
C ALA A 113 7.43 -4.16 -4.18
N ASN A 114 7.45 -4.92 -5.28
CA ASN A 114 6.83 -6.24 -5.35
C ASN A 114 7.47 -7.21 -4.37
N ARG A 115 8.81 -7.23 -4.32
CA ARG A 115 9.57 -8.10 -3.42
C ARG A 115 9.20 -7.83 -1.96
N ARG A 116 9.19 -6.56 -1.54
CA ARG A 116 8.86 -6.15 -0.16
C ARG A 116 7.45 -6.55 0.25
N ILE A 117 6.47 -6.33 -0.63
CA ILE A 117 5.09 -6.72 -0.35
C ILE A 117 4.99 -8.25 -0.25
N SER A 118 5.68 -8.99 -1.11
CA SER A 118 5.72 -10.46 -1.02
C SER A 118 6.39 -10.98 0.25
N GLU A 119 7.49 -10.36 0.69
CA GLU A 119 8.16 -10.69 1.95
C GLU A 119 7.26 -10.40 3.16
N PHE A 120 6.55 -9.26 3.15
CA PHE A 120 5.57 -8.89 4.17
C PHE A 120 4.39 -9.87 4.23
N ASP A 121 3.82 -10.22 3.08
CA ASP A 121 2.74 -11.21 2.97
C ASP A 121 3.20 -12.57 3.51
N ALA A 122 4.36 -13.06 3.08
CA ALA A 122 4.91 -14.35 3.49
C ALA A 122 5.16 -14.42 5.01
N ARG A 123 5.73 -13.35 5.58
CA ARG A 123 6.02 -13.26 7.01
C ARG A 123 4.75 -13.34 7.84
N LEU A 124 3.69 -12.67 7.41
CA LEU A 124 2.41 -12.63 8.13
C LEU A 124 1.52 -13.84 7.88
N ALA A 125 1.75 -14.58 6.80
CA ALA A 125 1.01 -15.80 6.52
C ALA A 125 1.52 -17.00 7.32
N GLY A 126 2.76 -16.97 7.81
CA GLY A 126 3.34 -18.03 8.65
C GLY A 126 3.32 -19.40 7.98
N GLY A 127 3.69 -19.48 6.70
CA GLY A 127 3.68 -20.72 5.91
C GLY A 127 2.33 -21.07 5.26
N ARG A 128 1.30 -20.23 5.44
CA ARG A 128 0.02 -20.32 4.72
C ARG A 128 -0.03 -19.27 3.60
N SER A 129 -1.16 -19.18 2.90
CA SER A 129 -1.44 -18.06 2.00
C SER A 129 -1.92 -16.84 2.80
N ALA A 130 -1.32 -15.67 2.57
CA ALA A 130 -1.74 -14.43 3.22
C ALA A 130 -3.16 -14.04 2.79
N PRO A 131 -4.04 -13.62 3.72
CA PRO A 131 -5.30 -13.00 3.34
C PRO A 131 -5.07 -11.77 2.45
N ARG A 132 -5.93 -11.57 1.44
CA ARG A 132 -5.76 -10.49 0.44
C ARG A 132 -5.63 -9.08 1.01
N PHE A 133 -6.15 -8.82 2.22
CA PHE A 133 -6.05 -7.51 2.86
C PHE A 133 -4.66 -7.21 3.44
N VAL A 134 -3.81 -8.23 3.64
CA VAL A 134 -2.43 -8.06 4.13
C VAL A 134 -1.61 -7.30 3.10
N ARG A 135 -1.77 -7.64 1.82
CA ARG A 135 -1.23 -6.86 0.71
C ARG A 135 -1.71 -5.40 0.71
N ASP A 136 -3.00 -5.19 0.97
CA ASP A 136 -3.57 -3.84 1.03
C ASP A 136 -2.97 -3.03 2.20
N LEU A 137 -2.73 -3.68 3.36
CA LEU A 137 -2.02 -3.07 4.49
C LEU A 137 -0.59 -2.65 4.10
N ALA A 138 0.16 -3.52 3.44
CA ALA A 138 1.51 -3.20 2.97
C ALA A 138 1.52 -2.01 1.99
N ALA A 139 0.60 -2.04 1.02
CA ALA A 139 0.47 -0.98 0.03
C ALA A 139 0.11 0.38 0.66
N GLU A 140 -0.81 0.40 1.63
CA GLU A 140 -1.21 1.62 2.34
C GLU A 140 -0.10 2.18 3.24
N ILE A 141 0.67 1.30 3.91
CA ILE A 141 1.84 1.71 4.70
C ILE A 141 2.90 2.35 3.78
N LEU A 142 3.28 1.66 2.70
CA LEU A 142 4.30 2.16 1.76
C LEU A 142 3.89 3.47 1.11
N HIS A 143 2.65 3.57 0.62
CA HIS A 143 2.13 4.80 0.03
C HIS A 143 2.01 5.92 1.06
N GLY A 144 1.53 5.62 2.27
CA GLY A 144 1.41 6.63 3.32
C GLY A 144 2.76 7.23 3.70
N VAL A 145 3.80 6.39 3.86
CA VAL A 145 5.14 6.83 4.26
C VAL A 145 5.92 7.46 3.10
N TYR A 146 5.87 6.87 1.91
CA TYR A 146 6.64 7.28 0.73
C TYR A 146 5.74 7.42 -0.51
N PRO A 147 4.81 8.40 -0.55
CA PRO A 147 3.81 8.52 -1.62
C PRO A 147 4.41 8.80 -3.00
N GLU A 148 5.57 9.45 -3.06
CA GLU A 148 6.29 9.73 -4.32
C GLU A 148 6.97 8.49 -4.90
N THR A 149 7.30 7.50 -4.06
CA THR A 149 7.95 6.25 -4.47
C THR A 149 6.90 5.17 -4.76
N TYR A 150 5.84 5.14 -3.97
CA TYR A 150 4.80 4.14 -4.05
C TYR A 150 3.47 4.81 -4.37
N PRO A 151 2.92 4.62 -5.58
CA PRO A 151 1.54 4.98 -5.84
C PRO A 151 0.61 4.18 -4.89
N LEU A 152 -0.64 4.59 -4.75
CA LEU A 152 -1.60 3.85 -3.92
C LEU A 152 -1.91 2.49 -4.58
N MET A 153 -1.13 1.45 -4.28
CA MET A 153 -1.18 0.12 -4.92
C MET A 153 -2.26 -0.83 -4.34
N THR A 154 -3.28 -0.29 -3.67
CA THR A 154 -4.34 -1.12 -3.09
C THR A 154 -5.16 -1.80 -4.17
N ARG A 155 -5.59 -3.04 -3.92
CA ARG A 155 -6.29 -3.83 -4.96
C ARG A 155 -7.59 -3.18 -5.41
N TRP A 156 -8.32 -2.50 -4.53
CA TRP A 156 -9.58 -1.85 -4.91
C TRP A 156 -9.41 -0.69 -5.92
N VAL A 157 -8.20 -0.14 -6.08
CA VAL A 157 -7.90 0.87 -7.11
C VAL A 157 -7.59 0.22 -8.46
N TRP A 158 -6.87 -0.91 -8.47
CA TRP A 158 -6.25 -1.45 -9.69
C TRP A 158 -6.82 -2.78 -10.17
N ASP A 159 -7.47 -3.55 -9.31
CA ASP A 159 -8.06 -4.85 -9.64
C ASP A 159 -9.50 -4.66 -10.07
N ALA A 160 -9.74 -4.79 -11.38
CA ALA A 160 -11.06 -4.70 -12.01
C ALA A 160 -12.10 -5.67 -11.41
N LYS A 161 -11.67 -6.77 -10.76
CA LYS A 161 -12.56 -7.72 -10.08
C LYS A 161 -12.97 -7.28 -8.68
N THR A 162 -12.37 -6.22 -8.14
CA THR A 162 -12.64 -5.72 -6.78
C THR A 162 -13.73 -4.64 -6.74
N ASN A 163 -14.38 -4.36 -7.88
CA ASN A 163 -15.35 -3.27 -8.04
C ASN A 163 -16.38 -3.24 -6.89
N THR A 164 -16.29 -2.18 -6.08
CA THR A 164 -17.41 -1.59 -5.35
C THR A 164 -18.40 -0.97 -6.32
#